data_AF-A0A1I1HAG6-F1
#
_entry.id   AF-A0A1I1HAG6-F1
#
_cell.length_a   1.000
_cell.length_b   1.000
_cell.length_c   1.000
_cell.angle_alpha   90.00
_cell.angle_beta   90.00
_cell.angle_gamma   90.00
#
_symmetry.space_group_name_H-M   'P 1'
#
loop_
_entity.id
_entity.type
_entity.pdbx_description
1 polymer ?
#
loop_
_entity_poly.entity_id
_entity_poly.type
_entity_poly.pdbx_seq_one_letter_code
_entity_poly.pdbx_strand_id
1 'polypeptide(L)'
;MAHETPPRWDRAMRERLREGEAAALAELYDRFASLSYSIAARLVGDGEAAAEVTREVFAGLWESPDRFDPARGPMRSWVAAEAHRLGVARLRERAAGEPEQLAAQVRAASTAARADYIATSMPAPLRDALALTRFQRLSYGEVAERLGIAEDEARRRLRLGLQLLATAAGYGGTGESRGSGRAEEAPTMTPPSAVAAPPPAAFTGPPVVTCGPEPGAPGAPGAPGTLRRDGGEGE
;
A
#
# COMPACT_ATOMS: atom_id res chain seq x y z
N MET A 1 -6.36 -4.58 -1.40
CA MET A 1 -5.60 -4.93 -2.61
C MET A 1 -4.12 -4.77 -2.31
N ALA A 2 -3.39 -5.86 -2.04
CA ALA A 2 -1.93 -5.81 -2.00
C ALA A 2 -1.46 -5.75 -3.46
N HIS A 3 -1.54 -4.57 -4.07
CA HIS A 3 -0.99 -4.38 -5.40
C HIS A 3 0.54 -4.43 -5.27
N GLU A 4 1.13 -5.59 -5.60
CA GLU A 4 2.38 -5.57 -6.35
C GLU A 4 2.15 -4.61 -7.50
N THR A 5 2.70 -3.40 -7.37
CA THR A 5 2.61 -2.39 -8.40
C THR A 5 3.38 -2.93 -9.60
N PRO A 6 2.73 -3.23 -10.73
CA PRO A 6 3.44 -3.84 -11.83
C PRO A 6 4.52 -2.85 -12.33
N PRO A 7 5.71 -3.32 -12.75
CA PRO A 7 6.84 -2.46 -13.14
C PRO A 7 6.49 -1.35 -14.16
N ARG A 8 5.42 -1.57 -14.95
CA ARG A 8 4.85 -0.58 -15.88
C ARG A 8 4.26 0.66 -15.20
N TRP A 9 3.57 0.51 -14.05
CA TRP A 9 3.01 1.65 -13.32
C TRP A 9 4.14 2.48 -12.71
N ASP A 10 5.15 1.82 -12.14
CA ASP A 10 6.30 2.51 -11.55
C ASP A 10 7.06 3.35 -12.60
N ARG A 11 7.27 2.78 -13.79
CA ARG A 11 7.91 3.50 -14.90
C ARG A 11 7.07 4.66 -15.41
N ALA A 12 5.75 4.46 -15.58
CA ALA A 12 4.84 5.53 -15.99
C ALA A 12 4.76 6.65 -14.94
N MET A 13 4.70 6.29 -13.66
CA MET A 13 4.67 7.25 -12.55
C MET A 13 5.92 8.12 -12.53
N ARG A 14 7.10 7.52 -12.72
CA ARG A 14 8.35 8.28 -12.83
C ARG A 14 8.31 9.29 -13.98
N GLU A 15 7.84 8.88 -15.16
CA GLU A 15 7.80 9.79 -16.32
C GLU A 15 6.85 10.96 -16.08
N ARG A 16 5.66 10.69 -15.57
CA ARG A 16 4.69 11.74 -15.21
C ARG A 16 5.24 12.72 -14.17
N LEU A 17 6.03 12.25 -13.22
CA LEU A 17 6.74 13.11 -12.26
C LEU A 17 7.82 13.98 -12.93
N ARG A 18 8.55 13.45 -13.93
CA ARG A 18 9.53 14.22 -14.72
C ARG A 18 8.88 15.30 -15.56
N GLU A 19 7.68 15.02 -16.07
CA GLU A 19 6.85 15.97 -16.81
C GLU A 19 6.20 17.03 -15.89
N GLY A 20 6.35 16.91 -14.57
CA GLY A 20 5.81 17.86 -13.60
C GLY A 20 4.29 17.72 -13.41
N GLU A 21 3.72 16.55 -13.64
CA GLU A 21 2.30 16.30 -13.38
C GLU A 21 2.01 16.27 -11.87
N ALA A 22 1.40 17.32 -11.33
CA ALA A 22 1.00 17.36 -9.92
C ALA A 22 0.04 16.22 -9.53
N ALA A 23 -0.80 15.76 -10.46
CA ALA A 23 -1.71 14.63 -10.26
C ALA A 23 -0.97 13.30 -10.01
N ALA A 24 0.22 13.13 -10.59
CA ALA A 24 1.06 11.95 -10.38
C ALA A 24 1.59 11.91 -8.94
N LEU A 25 2.05 13.06 -8.42
CA LEU A 25 2.47 13.19 -7.03
C LEU A 25 1.32 12.93 -6.06
N ALA A 26 0.12 13.45 -6.35
CA ALA A 26 -1.07 13.22 -5.53
C ALA A 26 -1.44 11.73 -5.47
N GLU A 27 -1.51 11.05 -6.62
CA GLU A 27 -1.78 9.60 -6.69
C GLU A 27 -0.73 8.80 -5.91
N LEU A 28 0.53 9.21 -5.99
CA LEU A 28 1.62 8.59 -5.27
C LEU A 28 1.51 8.78 -3.76
N TYR A 29 1.19 10.00 -3.34
CA TYR A 29 1.01 10.37 -1.95
C TYR A 29 -0.15 9.58 -1.33
N ASP A 30 -1.32 9.57 -1.97
CA ASP A 30 -2.49 8.82 -1.51
C ASP A 30 -2.18 7.33 -1.33
N ARG A 31 -1.33 6.79 -2.20
CA ARG A 31 -0.97 5.38 -2.19
C ARG A 31 0.07 5.01 -1.13
N PHE A 32 1.07 5.86 -0.87
CA PHE A 32 2.23 5.47 -0.04
C PHE A 32 2.48 6.36 1.17
N ALA A 33 1.71 7.44 1.39
CA ALA A 33 1.88 8.30 2.55
C ALA A 33 1.71 7.53 3.86
N SER A 34 0.72 6.64 3.96
CA SER A 34 0.53 5.80 5.16
C SER A 34 1.72 4.87 5.42
N LEU A 35 2.34 4.31 4.38
CA LEU A 35 3.55 3.49 4.51
C LEU A 35 4.73 4.31 5.05
N SER A 36 5.01 5.44 4.40
CA SER A 36 6.10 6.34 4.81
C SER A 36 5.91 6.84 6.24
N TYR A 37 4.71 7.30 6.57
CA TYR A 37 4.36 7.77 7.90
C TYR A 37 4.52 6.69 8.96
N SER A 38 4.06 5.47 8.68
CA SER A 38 4.15 4.35 9.64
C SER A 38 5.62 3.99 9.93
N ILE A 39 6.48 4.00 8.91
CA ILE A 39 7.92 3.79 9.07
C ILE A 39 8.55 4.90 9.90
N ALA A 40 8.28 6.16 9.54
CA ALA A 40 8.83 7.30 10.23
C ALA A 40 8.37 7.35 11.70
N ALA A 41 7.08 7.18 11.98
CA ALA A 41 6.50 7.21 13.32
C ALA A 41 7.09 6.14 14.24
N ARG A 42 7.36 4.94 13.71
CA ARG A 42 8.01 3.86 14.47
C ARG A 42 9.47 4.16 14.81
N LEU A 43 10.16 4.95 13.99
CA LEU A 43 11.55 5.32 14.20
C LEU A 43 11.70 6.53 15.13
N VAL A 44 10.95 7.60 14.87
CA VAL A 44 11.14 8.89 15.57
C VAL A 44 10.27 9.07 16.81
N GLY A 45 9.24 8.22 16.98
CA GLY A 45 8.37 8.21 18.16
C GLY A 45 7.48 9.44 18.33
N ASP A 46 7.47 10.35 17.34
CA ASP A 46 6.79 11.64 17.37
C ASP A 46 5.99 11.84 16.08
N GLY A 47 4.72 12.23 16.21
CA GLY A 47 3.78 12.32 15.09
C GLY A 47 4.11 13.46 14.13
N GLU A 48 4.53 14.61 14.65
CA GLU A 48 4.91 15.75 13.80
C GLU A 48 6.19 15.46 13.01
N ALA A 49 7.21 14.92 13.68
CA ALA A 49 8.45 14.52 13.03
C ALA A 49 8.22 13.42 11.98
N ALA A 50 7.30 12.49 12.24
CA ALA A 50 6.93 11.48 11.26
C ALA A 50 6.23 12.06 10.03
N ALA A 51 5.33 13.03 10.24
CA ALA A 51 4.68 13.76 9.16
C ALA A 51 5.69 14.58 8.34
N GLU A 52 6.68 15.20 9.00
CA GLU A 52 7.75 15.93 8.33
C GLU A 52 8.64 15.03 7.48
N VAL A 53 9.11 13.90 8.03
CA VAL A 53 9.86 12.90 7.26
C VAL A 53 9.04 12.44 6.05
N THR A 54 7.74 12.22 6.24
CA THR A 54 6.86 11.83 5.13
C THR A 54 6.79 12.90 4.05
N ARG A 55 6.61 14.17 4.42
CA ARG A 55 6.65 15.29 3.46
C ARG A 55 7.99 15.35 2.73
N GLU A 56 9.10 15.18 3.43
CA GLU A 56 10.45 15.23 2.85
C GLU A 56 10.68 14.12 1.81
N VAL A 57 10.16 12.90 2.05
CA VAL A 57 10.22 11.80 1.06
C VAL A 57 9.56 12.21 -0.25
N PHE A 58 8.34 12.75 -0.20
CA PHE A 58 7.60 13.11 -1.40
C PHE A 58 8.10 14.41 -2.04
N ALA A 59 8.53 15.39 -1.25
CA ALA A 59 9.17 16.61 -1.74
C ALA A 59 10.47 16.29 -2.48
N GLY A 60 11.33 15.46 -1.90
CA GLY A 60 12.59 15.04 -2.54
C GLY A 60 12.38 14.22 -3.81
N LEU A 61 11.26 13.49 -3.91
CA LEU A 61 10.89 12.79 -5.14
C LEU A 61 10.32 13.72 -6.22
N TRP A 62 9.57 14.75 -5.82
CA TRP A 62 9.08 15.78 -6.73
C TRP A 62 10.21 16.64 -7.30
N GLU A 63 11.14 17.06 -6.44
CA GLU A 63 12.31 17.86 -6.82
C GLU A 63 13.32 17.07 -7.66
N SER A 64 13.39 15.74 -7.47
CA SER A 64 14.33 14.89 -8.20
C SER A 64 13.72 13.51 -8.50
N PRO A 65 12.84 13.42 -9.51
CA PRO A 65 12.18 12.17 -9.90
C PRO A 65 13.16 11.06 -10.30
N ASP A 66 14.34 11.43 -10.81
CA ASP A 66 15.40 10.51 -11.23
C ASP A 66 16.07 9.76 -10.06
N ARG A 67 15.82 10.16 -8.80
CA ARG A 67 16.28 9.41 -7.62
C ARG A 67 15.62 8.03 -7.52
N PHE A 68 14.46 7.85 -8.15
CA PHE A 68 13.81 6.57 -8.30
C PHE A 68 14.15 5.92 -9.65
N ASP A 69 14.66 4.69 -9.59
CA ASP A 69 14.90 3.87 -10.76
C ASP A 69 14.06 2.58 -10.71
N PRO A 70 13.04 2.43 -11.59
CA PRO A 70 12.24 1.21 -11.70
C PRO A 70 13.07 -0.04 -12.03
N ALA A 71 14.28 0.11 -12.59
CA ALA A 71 15.18 -1.02 -12.86
C ALA A 71 15.83 -1.58 -11.59
N ARG A 72 15.94 -0.76 -10.53
CA ARG A 72 16.56 -1.14 -9.24
C ARG A 72 15.57 -1.75 -8.26
N GLY A 73 14.27 -1.61 -8.51
CA GLY A 73 13.21 -2.18 -7.69
C GLY A 73 11.91 -1.40 -7.76
N PRO A 74 10.86 -1.91 -7.08
CA PRO A 74 9.55 -1.28 -7.12
C PRO A 74 9.53 0.02 -6.31
N MET A 75 8.70 0.97 -6.73
CA MET A 75 8.58 2.30 -6.11
C MET A 75 8.22 2.22 -4.63
N ARG A 76 7.38 1.26 -4.25
CA ARG A 76 7.03 0.98 -2.85
C ARG A 76 8.26 0.70 -1.98
N SER A 77 9.21 -0.09 -2.49
CA SER A 77 10.43 -0.43 -1.76
C SER A 77 11.36 0.79 -1.64
N TRP A 78 11.40 1.62 -2.69
CA TRP A 78 12.15 2.88 -2.67
C TRP A 78 11.58 3.85 -1.63
N VAL A 79 10.26 4.08 -1.61
CA VAL A 79 9.61 4.96 -0.62
C VAL A 79 9.88 4.47 0.80
N ALA A 80 9.76 3.16 1.04
CA ALA A 80 10.06 2.58 2.34
C ALA A 80 11.52 2.77 2.76
N ALA A 81 12.46 2.59 1.83
CA ALA A 81 13.89 2.79 2.09
C ALA A 81 14.23 4.25 2.36
N GLU A 82 13.63 5.19 1.64
CA GLU A 82 13.87 6.62 1.81
C GLU A 82 13.28 7.14 3.12
N ALA A 83 12.03 6.76 3.45
CA ALA A 83 11.41 7.06 4.74
C ALA A 83 12.23 6.52 5.91
N HIS A 84 12.77 5.30 5.75
CA HIS A 84 13.66 4.70 6.73
C HIS A 84 14.97 5.48 6.87
N ARG A 85 15.63 5.83 5.75
CA ARG A 85 16.89 6.59 5.75
C ARG A 85 16.73 7.92 6.49
N LEU A 86 15.68 8.67 6.17
CA LEU A 86 15.37 9.95 6.80
C LEU A 86 14.99 9.78 8.28
N GLY A 87 14.14 8.81 8.61
CA GLY A 87 13.77 8.51 9.99
C GLY A 87 14.97 8.13 10.86
N VAL A 88 15.92 7.34 10.32
CA VAL A 88 17.16 6.98 11.02
C VAL A 88 18.07 8.18 11.20
N ALA A 89 18.19 9.05 10.19
CA ALA A 89 18.96 10.29 10.32
C ALA A 89 18.39 11.16 11.46
N ARG A 90 17.08 11.36 11.48
CA ARG A 90 16.37 12.10 12.52
C ARG A 90 16.52 11.47 13.91
N LEU A 91 16.47 10.14 13.99
CA LEU A 91 16.67 9.40 15.22
C LEU A 91 18.11 9.56 15.73
N ARG A 92 19.11 9.52 14.84
CA ARG A 92 20.54 9.74 15.18
C ARG A 92 20.80 11.14 15.71
N GLU A 93 20.15 12.15 15.15
CA GLU A 93 20.25 13.53 15.66
C GLU A 93 19.72 13.67 17.10
N ARG A 94 18.73 12.86 17.46
CA ARG A 94 18.08 12.89 18.80
C ARG A 94 18.70 11.92 19.80
N ALA A 95 19.32 10.85 19.33
CA ALA A 95 19.81 9.77 20.18
C ALA A 95 21.25 10.03 20.63
N ALA A 96 21.46 10.07 21.95
CA ALA A 96 22.77 9.87 22.56
C ALA A 96 22.87 8.40 23.01
N GLY A 97 23.49 7.53 22.21
CA GLY A 97 23.58 6.11 22.55
C GLY A 97 24.51 5.29 21.64
N GLU A 98 24.80 4.07 22.09
CA GLU A 98 25.69 3.14 21.40
C GLU A 98 25.12 2.72 20.03
N PRO A 99 25.94 2.67 18.97
CA PRO A 99 25.50 2.45 17.60
C PRO A 99 24.81 1.09 17.40
N GLU A 100 25.17 0.08 18.18
CA GLU A 100 24.60 -1.27 18.07
C GLU A 100 23.18 -1.35 18.63
N GLN A 101 22.90 -0.68 19.76
CA GLN A 101 21.56 -0.58 20.33
C GLN A 101 20.64 0.19 19.40
N LEU A 102 21.15 1.28 18.81
CA LEU A 102 20.43 2.05 17.81
C LEU A 102 20.11 1.19 16.58
N ALA A 103 21.07 0.41 16.09
CA ALA A 103 20.84 -0.49 14.96
C ALA A 103 19.76 -1.56 15.26
N ALA A 104 19.73 -2.10 16.48
CA ALA A 104 18.69 -3.04 16.91
C ALA A 104 17.30 -2.38 16.98
N GLN A 105 17.21 -1.18 17.55
CA GLN A 105 15.96 -0.41 17.61
C GLN A 105 15.43 -0.09 16.21
N VAL A 106 16.31 0.33 15.30
CA VAL A 106 15.97 0.60 13.90
C VAL A 106 15.43 -0.64 13.21
N ARG A 107 16.07 -1.80 13.36
CA ARG A 107 15.57 -3.07 12.78
C ARG A 107 14.19 -3.45 13.32
N ALA A 108 13.97 -3.29 14.62
CA ALA A 108 12.68 -3.59 15.25
C ALA A 108 11.58 -2.64 14.75
N ALA A 109 11.86 -1.33 14.70
CA ALA A 109 10.94 -0.32 14.19
C ALA A 109 10.54 -0.58 12.72
N SER A 110 11.52 -0.93 11.87
CA SER A 110 11.29 -1.25 10.46
C SER A 110 10.44 -2.49 10.26
N THR A 111 10.67 -3.52 11.08
CA THR A 111 9.87 -4.75 11.07
C THR A 111 8.43 -4.45 11.49
N ALA A 112 8.25 -3.66 12.55
CA ALA A 112 6.94 -3.27 13.05
C ALA A 112 6.16 -2.42 12.02
N ALA A 113 6.80 -1.42 11.43
CA ALA A 113 6.16 -0.58 10.41
C ALA A 113 5.71 -1.37 9.18
N ARG A 114 6.53 -2.35 8.74
CA ARG A 114 6.15 -3.23 7.64
C ARG A 114 4.96 -4.12 8.03
N ALA A 115 4.93 -4.64 9.26
CA ALA A 115 3.81 -5.41 9.77
C ALA A 115 2.52 -4.58 9.84
N ASP A 116 2.58 -3.33 10.30
CA ASP A 116 1.44 -2.40 10.34
C ASP A 116 0.87 -2.15 8.94
N TYR A 117 1.74 -1.91 7.96
CA TYR A 117 1.32 -1.75 6.57
C TYR A 117 0.67 -3.02 6.02
N ILE A 118 1.26 -4.19 6.28
CA ILE A 118 0.70 -5.48 5.83
C ILE A 118 -0.68 -5.67 6.46
N ALA A 119 -0.83 -5.44 7.77
CA ALA A 119 -2.10 -5.54 8.46
C ALA A 119 -3.17 -4.60 7.86
N THR A 120 -2.78 -3.36 7.53
CA THR A 120 -3.69 -2.38 6.93
C THR A 120 -4.08 -2.73 5.50
N SER A 121 -3.14 -3.28 4.72
CA SER A 121 -3.32 -3.63 3.30
C SER A 121 -3.92 -5.03 3.08
N MET A 122 -3.98 -5.85 4.12
CA MET A 122 -4.50 -7.21 4.10
C MET A 122 -5.99 -7.24 3.72
N PRO A 123 -6.45 -8.24 2.96
CA PRO A 123 -7.88 -8.47 2.74
C PRO A 123 -8.66 -8.49 4.07
N ALA A 124 -9.79 -7.78 4.12
CA ALA A 124 -10.62 -7.69 5.31
C ALA A 124 -10.92 -9.05 5.96
N PRO A 125 -11.28 -10.12 5.21
CA PRO A 125 -11.57 -11.42 5.82
C PRO A 125 -10.41 -12.03 6.61
N LEU A 126 -9.16 -11.80 6.18
CA LEU A 126 -7.98 -12.29 6.88
C LEU A 126 -7.69 -11.44 8.12
N ARG A 127 -7.81 -10.11 7.96
CA ARG A 127 -7.61 -9.15 9.05
C ARG A 127 -8.62 -9.34 10.17
N ASP A 128 -9.89 -9.53 9.84
CA ASP A 128 -10.97 -9.68 10.82
C ASP A 128 -10.77 -10.94 11.66
N ALA A 129 -10.43 -12.06 11.01
CA ALA A 129 -10.14 -13.31 11.70
C ALA A 129 -8.93 -13.18 12.65
N LEU A 130 -7.85 -12.51 12.21
CA LEU A 130 -6.71 -12.20 13.07
C LEU A 130 -7.07 -11.27 14.24
N ALA A 131 -7.87 -10.24 13.99
CA ALA A 131 -8.25 -9.26 14.99
C ALA A 131 -9.07 -9.90 16.12
N LEU A 132 -10.03 -10.76 15.77
CA LEU A 132 -10.85 -11.50 16.73
C LEU A 132 -9.99 -12.42 17.61
N THR A 133 -9.09 -13.20 17.05
CA THR A 133 -8.23 -14.09 17.85
C THR A 133 -7.21 -13.31 18.67
N ARG A 134 -6.61 -12.24 18.11
CA ARG A 134 -5.48 -11.57 18.76
C ARG A 134 -5.89 -10.53 19.79
N PHE A 135 -6.96 -9.79 19.54
CA PHE A 135 -7.45 -8.74 20.44
C PHE A 135 -8.61 -9.21 21.31
N GLN A 136 -9.50 -10.06 20.79
CA GLN A 136 -10.66 -10.56 21.54
C GLN A 136 -10.44 -11.96 22.12
N ARG A 137 -9.27 -12.59 21.87
CA ARG A 137 -8.87 -13.90 22.44
C ARG A 137 -9.85 -15.03 22.11
N LEU A 138 -10.64 -14.89 21.04
CA LEU A 138 -11.59 -15.91 20.60
C LEU A 138 -10.89 -17.13 20.01
N SER A 139 -11.45 -18.31 20.28
CA SER A 139 -11.09 -19.58 19.66
C SER A 139 -11.51 -19.64 18.19
N TYR A 140 -10.98 -20.61 17.44
CA TYR A 140 -11.32 -20.76 16.01
C TYR A 140 -12.82 -21.00 15.79
N GLY A 141 -13.48 -21.76 16.68
CA GLY A 141 -14.93 -21.98 16.64
C GLY A 141 -15.72 -20.69 16.87
N GLU A 142 -15.38 -19.93 17.90
CA GLU A 142 -16.04 -18.64 18.20
C GLU A 142 -15.82 -17.61 17.08
N VAL A 143 -14.63 -17.60 16.46
CA VAL A 143 -14.36 -16.78 15.27
C VAL A 143 -15.26 -17.19 14.10
N ALA A 144 -15.45 -18.50 13.90
CA ALA A 144 -16.28 -19.04 12.84
C ALA A 144 -17.75 -18.65 13.03
N GLU A 145 -18.27 -18.79 14.25
CA GLU A 145 -19.61 -18.33 14.63
C GLU A 145 -19.77 -16.82 14.43
N ARG A 146 -18.80 -16.02 14.90
CA ARG A 146 -18.87 -14.56 14.83
C ARG A 146 -18.87 -14.03 13.39
N LEU A 147 -18.14 -14.71 12.49
CA LEU A 147 -18.02 -14.34 11.09
C LEU A 147 -19.03 -15.06 10.18
N GLY A 148 -19.82 -15.99 10.70
CA GLY A 148 -20.77 -16.79 9.91
C GLY A 148 -20.10 -17.69 8.88
N ILE A 149 -18.96 -18.29 9.23
CA ILE A 149 -18.16 -19.16 8.34
C ILE A 149 -17.90 -20.53 8.97
N ALA A 150 -17.39 -21.48 8.20
CA ALA A 150 -16.92 -22.77 8.72
C ALA A 150 -15.61 -22.61 9.52
N GLU A 151 -15.43 -23.43 10.57
CA GLU A 151 -14.22 -23.40 11.42
C GLU A 151 -12.92 -23.63 10.63
N ASP A 152 -12.96 -24.50 9.62
CA ASP A 152 -11.82 -24.75 8.74
C ASP A 152 -11.43 -23.52 7.90
N GLU A 153 -12.42 -22.74 7.46
CA GLU A 153 -12.18 -21.48 6.75
C GLU A 153 -11.62 -20.42 7.72
N ALA A 154 -12.08 -20.37 8.96
CA ALA A 154 -11.47 -19.53 9.99
C ALA A 154 -9.98 -19.88 10.20
N ARG A 155 -9.64 -21.16 10.40
CA ARG A 155 -8.23 -21.62 10.51
C ARG A 155 -7.42 -21.25 9.28
N ARG A 156 -7.96 -21.44 8.08
CA ARG A 156 -7.30 -21.09 6.81
C ARG A 156 -7.00 -19.59 6.75
N ARG A 157 -7.96 -18.73 7.10
CA ARG A 157 -7.78 -17.27 7.12
C ARG A 157 -6.70 -16.84 8.12
N LEU A 158 -6.71 -17.40 9.32
CA LEU A 158 -5.66 -17.11 10.31
C LEU A 158 -4.27 -17.52 9.81
N ARG A 159 -4.14 -18.72 9.25
CA ARG A 159 -2.86 -19.20 8.70
C ARG A 159 -2.33 -18.26 7.62
N LEU A 160 -3.18 -17.88 6.66
CA LEU A 160 -2.80 -16.97 5.58
C LEU A 160 -2.45 -15.57 6.10
N GLY A 161 -3.21 -15.06 7.07
CA GLY A 161 -2.92 -13.77 7.71
C GLY A 161 -1.57 -13.76 8.43
N LEU A 162 -1.26 -14.81 9.20
CA LEU A 162 0.03 -14.96 9.89
C LEU A 162 1.19 -15.13 8.90
N GLN A 163 0.99 -15.90 7.81
CA GLN A 163 1.99 -16.04 6.75
C GLN A 163 2.31 -14.68 6.10
N LEU A 164 1.29 -13.85 5.85
CA LEU A 164 1.50 -12.49 5.35
C LEU A 164 2.31 -11.65 6.35
N LEU A 165 1.96 -11.66 7.63
CA LEU A 165 2.70 -10.90 8.66
C LEU A 165 4.15 -11.40 8.81
N ALA A 166 4.41 -12.70 8.66
CA ALA A 166 5.75 -13.28 8.73
C ALA A 166 6.69 -12.71 7.64
N THR A 167 6.15 -12.30 6.49
CA THR A 167 6.96 -11.64 5.44
C THR A 167 7.54 -10.29 5.89
N ALA A 168 7.00 -9.68 6.95
CA ALA A 168 7.52 -8.44 7.51
C ALA A 168 8.95 -8.59 8.06
N ALA A 169 9.23 -9.74 8.69
CA ALA A 169 10.49 -10.05 9.37
C ALA A 169 11.57 -10.59 8.43
N GLY A 170 11.19 -11.25 7.32
CA GLY A 170 12.13 -11.92 6.41
C GLY A 170 12.95 -11.00 5.50
N TYR A 171 12.66 -9.70 5.45
CA TYR A 171 13.27 -8.77 4.48
C TYR A 171 14.59 -8.11 4.95
N GLY A 172 15.14 -8.52 6.09
CA GLY A 172 16.26 -7.85 6.75
C GLY A 172 17.68 -8.33 6.39
N GLY A 173 17.85 -9.26 5.43
CA GLY A 173 19.12 -10.02 5.34
C GLY A 173 19.82 -10.14 3.98
N THR A 174 19.28 -9.64 2.87
CA THR A 174 19.89 -9.83 1.54
C THR A 174 20.10 -8.50 0.80
N GLY A 175 20.80 -7.58 1.45
CA GLY A 175 21.22 -6.31 0.86
C GLY A 175 22.69 -5.99 1.13
N GLU A 176 23.50 -6.97 1.51
CA GLU A 176 24.94 -6.78 1.64
C GLU A 176 25.57 -6.78 0.24
N SER A 177 25.99 -5.58 -0.16
CA SER A 177 27.06 -5.25 -1.09
C SER A 177 27.87 -6.45 -1.60
N ARG A 178 27.54 -6.96 -2.80
CA ARG A 178 28.54 -7.68 -3.62
C ARG A 178 29.46 -6.62 -4.22
N GLY A 179 30.62 -6.52 -3.60
CA GLY A 179 31.77 -5.66 -3.86
C GLY A 179 31.88 -5.05 -5.26
N SER A 180 31.94 -3.72 -5.26
CA SER A 180 32.79 -2.99 -6.20
C SER A 180 34.24 -3.39 -5.94
N GLY A 181 34.80 -4.24 -6.80
CA GLY A 181 36.21 -4.63 -6.73
C GLY A 181 36.60 -5.56 -7.87
N ARG A 182 37.24 -4.96 -8.88
CA ARG A 182 38.09 -5.53 -9.93
C ARG A 182 37.43 -5.88 -11.27
N ALA A 183 37.84 -5.11 -12.27
CA ALA A 183 37.73 -5.43 -13.68
C ALA A 183 38.45 -6.76 -13.97
N GLU A 184 37.75 -7.69 -14.61
CA GLU A 184 38.36 -8.76 -15.39
C GLU A 184 37.37 -9.24 -16.46
N GLU A 185 37.91 -9.58 -17.63
CA GLU A 185 37.26 -9.74 -18.94
C GLU A 185 35.97 -10.57 -18.98
N ALA A 186 35.00 -10.08 -19.77
CA ALA A 186 33.83 -10.83 -20.19
C ALA A 186 34.19 -11.84 -21.29
N PRO A 187 33.89 -13.15 -21.17
CA PRO A 187 33.87 -14.04 -22.31
C PRO A 187 32.57 -13.86 -23.09
N THR A 188 32.72 -13.64 -24.40
CA THR A 188 31.67 -13.72 -25.41
C THR A 188 30.87 -15.02 -25.26
N MET A 189 29.59 -14.91 -24.90
CA MET A 189 28.61 -15.99 -25.09
C MET A 189 27.47 -15.50 -25.97
N THR A 190 27.43 -16.11 -27.15
CA THR A 190 26.42 -16.02 -28.19
C THR A 190 25.02 -16.32 -27.63
N PRO A 191 23.97 -15.53 -27.98
CA PRO A 191 22.60 -15.86 -27.59
C PRO A 191 22.08 -17.08 -28.39
N PRO A 192 21.39 -18.05 -27.77
CA PRO A 192 20.69 -19.08 -28.52
C PRO A 192 19.40 -18.54 -29.17
N SER A 193 19.19 -19.01 -30.41
CA SER A 193 18.10 -18.72 -31.33
C SER A 193 16.70 -18.58 -30.71
N ALA A 194 15.99 -17.58 -31.21
CA ALA A 194 14.57 -17.37 -31.03
C ALA A 194 13.75 -18.58 -31.52
N VAL A 195 12.98 -19.19 -30.61
CA VAL A 195 11.85 -20.05 -30.96
C VAL A 195 10.61 -19.16 -31.06
N ALA A 196 9.99 -19.17 -32.25
CA ALA A 196 8.81 -18.41 -32.60
C ALA A 196 7.62 -18.74 -31.69
N ALA A 197 7.03 -17.71 -31.09
CA ALA A 197 5.76 -17.80 -30.39
C ALA A 197 4.60 -17.90 -31.41
N PRO A 198 3.58 -18.75 -31.18
CA PRO A 198 2.38 -18.78 -32.01
C PRO A 198 1.51 -17.53 -31.80
N PRO A 199 0.71 -17.10 -32.79
CA PRO A 199 -0.13 -15.90 -32.68
C PRO A 199 -1.25 -16.09 -31.63
N PRO A 200 -1.68 -15.01 -30.95
CA PRO A 200 -2.71 -15.10 -29.93
C PRO A 200 -4.07 -15.44 -30.55
N ALA A 201 -4.72 -16.47 -29.99
CA ALA A 201 -6.10 -16.82 -30.29
C ALA A 201 -7.03 -15.63 -29.99
N ALA A 202 -7.94 -15.35 -30.92
CA ALA A 202 -8.97 -14.32 -30.81
C ALA A 202 -9.82 -14.55 -29.56
N PHE A 203 -9.78 -13.58 -28.64
CA PHE A 203 -10.62 -13.55 -27.45
C PHE A 203 -11.98 -12.97 -27.86
N THR A 204 -12.95 -13.84 -28.12
CA THR A 204 -14.38 -13.45 -28.18
C THR A 204 -14.81 -12.99 -26.80
N GLY A 205 -15.15 -11.70 -26.69
CA GLY A 205 -15.70 -11.11 -25.48
C GLY A 205 -17.08 -11.68 -25.11
N PRO A 206 -17.49 -11.59 -23.83
CA PRO A 206 -18.81 -12.03 -23.40
C PRO A 206 -19.92 -11.11 -23.96
N PRO A 207 -21.15 -11.61 -24.16
CA PRO A 207 -22.23 -10.82 -24.74
C PRO A 207 -22.68 -9.70 -23.79
N VAL A 208 -22.86 -8.51 -24.36
CA VAL A 208 -23.50 -7.36 -23.73
C VAL A 208 -24.96 -7.70 -23.48
N VAL A 209 -25.36 -7.77 -22.20
CA VAL A 209 -26.77 -7.84 -21.80
C VAL A 209 -27.37 -6.44 -21.99
N THR A 210 -28.17 -6.28 -23.03
CA THR A 210 -29.02 -5.10 -23.23
C THR A 210 -30.24 -5.20 -22.33
N CYS A 211 -30.29 -4.40 -21.26
CA CYS A 211 -31.54 -4.19 -20.52
C CYS A 211 -32.49 -3.35 -21.40
N GLY A 212 -33.58 -3.98 -21.86
CA GLY A 212 -34.69 -3.29 -22.51
C GLY A 212 -35.53 -2.46 -21.52
N PRO A 213 -36.37 -1.54 -22.03
CA PRO A 213 -37.12 -0.60 -21.20
C PRO A 213 -38.30 -1.28 -20.50
N GLU A 214 -38.46 -1.03 -19.20
CA GLU A 214 -39.64 -1.42 -18.41
C GLU A 214 -40.92 -0.70 -18.88
N PRO A 215 -42.07 -1.37 -18.93
CA PRO A 215 -43.36 -0.74 -19.16
C PRO A 215 -44.05 -0.32 -17.84
N GLY A 216 -44.34 0.97 -17.74
CA GLY A 216 -45.62 1.49 -17.24
C GLY A 216 -45.97 1.33 -15.75
N ALA A 217 -45.79 2.41 -14.99
CA ALA A 217 -46.57 2.68 -13.77
C ALA A 217 -47.47 3.91 -14.00
N PRO A 218 -48.79 3.83 -13.74
CA PRO A 218 -49.73 4.93 -13.97
C PRO A 218 -49.91 5.84 -12.75
N GLY A 219 -50.18 7.13 -13.03
CA GLY A 219 -51.19 7.91 -12.31
C GLY A 219 -50.73 8.77 -11.14
N ALA A 220 -50.44 10.03 -11.42
CA ALA A 220 -50.55 11.12 -10.46
C ALA A 220 -52.03 11.46 -10.19
N PRO A 221 -52.37 11.83 -8.96
CA PRO A 221 -53.13 13.06 -8.71
C PRO A 221 -52.41 13.89 -7.64
N GLY A 222 -52.15 15.18 -7.82
CA GLY A 222 -53.16 16.24 -7.90
C GLY A 222 -53.00 17.12 -6.64
N ALA A 223 -52.43 18.31 -6.82
CA ALA A 223 -52.36 19.33 -5.77
C ALA A 223 -53.76 19.87 -5.44
N PRO A 224 -54.01 20.21 -4.17
CA PRO A 224 -54.33 21.59 -3.81
C PRO A 224 -53.58 21.96 -2.52
N GLY A 225 -53.33 23.20 -2.14
CA GLY A 225 -53.88 24.49 -2.50
C GLY A 225 -53.32 25.45 -1.44
N THR A 226 -52.92 26.63 -1.87
CA THR A 226 -52.42 27.72 -1.03
C THR A 226 -53.45 28.11 0.05
N LEU A 227 -53.05 28.10 1.32
CA LEU A 227 -53.82 28.72 2.40
C LEU A 227 -52.96 29.73 3.19
N ARG A 228 -53.24 30.97 2.83
CA ARG A 228 -53.15 32.26 3.53
C ARG A 228 -53.28 32.19 5.07
N ARG A 229 -52.38 32.91 5.76
CA ARG A 229 -52.54 33.60 7.06
C ARG A 229 -51.72 34.89 6.90
N ASP A 230 -52.27 36.12 6.78
CA ASP A 230 -53.10 36.88 7.73
C ASP A 230 -52.72 36.50 9.17
N GLY A 231 -51.93 37.26 9.92
CA GLY A 231 -51.99 38.70 10.19
C GLY A 231 -52.21 38.83 11.71
N GLY A 232 -51.40 39.62 12.43
CA GLY A 232 -51.56 39.78 13.87
C GLY A 232 -50.38 40.48 14.56
N GLU A 233 -50.44 41.81 14.52
CA GLU A 233 -49.74 42.77 15.39
C GLU A 233 -50.40 42.84 16.80
N GLY A 234 -49.67 43.38 17.79
CA GLY A 234 -50.13 43.77 19.13
C GLY A 234 -49.64 42.80 20.22
N GLU A 235 -48.93 43.19 21.28
CA GLU A 235 -48.72 44.48 21.96
C GLU A 235 -47.38 44.43 22.71
#